data_AF-X0V4W6-F1
#
_entry.id   AF-X0V4W6-F1
#
_cell.length_a   1.000
_cell.length_b   1.000
_cell.length_c   1.000
_cell.angle_alpha   90.00
_cell.angle_beta   90.00
_cell.angle_gamma   90.00
#
_symmetry.space_group_name_H-M   'P 1'
#
loop_
_entity.id
_entity.type
_entity.pdbx_description
1 polymer ?
#
loop_
_entity_poly.entity_id
_entity_poly.type
_entity_poly.pdbx_seq_one_letter_code
_entity_poly.pdbx_strand_id
1 'polypeptide(L)'
;EALRRSVEMLNLAFKTSQSIKSVVAEVDLLLLIAGIFIKLGNNEEGFKYMNMVLTRGQKTKQKMERRIRDSEKSDKPMPVDELRRFDVQVKKLDALTNRARDIMSDLQAEKMKKEKAKAMAIMKKLGERPPLEIREILIKKGIGMRVAVKLTPEPKKKFLGLF
;
A
#
# COMPACT_ATOMS: atom_id res chain seq x y z
N GLU A 1 -16.95 -14.00 -13.87
CA GLU A 1 -16.39 -13.90 -15.24
C GLU A 1 -16.15 -12.45 -15.69
N ALA A 2 -17.13 -11.55 -15.55
CA ALA A 2 -17.00 -10.13 -15.95
C ALA A 2 -15.75 -9.41 -15.38
N LEU A 3 -15.46 -9.54 -14.08
CA LEU A 3 -14.30 -8.88 -13.45
C LEU A 3 -12.94 -9.33 -14.04
N ARG A 4 -12.81 -10.59 -14.46
CA ARG A 4 -11.56 -11.07 -15.09
C ARG A 4 -11.38 -10.44 -16.48
N ARG A 5 -12.44 -10.41 -17.27
CA ARG A 5 -12.44 -9.73 -18.58
C ARG A 5 -12.17 -8.22 -18.44
N SER A 6 -12.67 -7.59 -17.38
CA SER A 6 -12.35 -6.19 -17.07
C SER A 6 -10.86 -5.98 -16.79
N VAL A 7 -10.21 -6.86 -16.01
CA VAL A 7 -8.75 -6.77 -15.78
C VAL A 7 -7.97 -6.92 -17.08
N GLU A 8 -8.34 -7.89 -17.92
CA GLU A 8 -7.68 -8.10 -19.21
C GLU A 8 -7.82 -6.89 -20.12
N MET A 9 -9.01 -6.31 -20.23
CA MET A 9 -9.25 -5.11 -21.02
C MET A 9 -8.51 -3.88 -20.47
N LEU A 10 -8.48 -3.69 -19.15
CA LEU A 10 -7.77 -2.56 -18.52
C LEU A 10 -6.26 -2.72 -18.60
N ASN A 11 -5.73 -3.95 -18.47
CA ASN A 11 -4.31 -4.24 -18.66
C ASN A 11 -3.91 -4.09 -20.12
N LEU A 12 -4.77 -4.49 -21.06
CA LEU A 12 -4.54 -4.24 -22.48
C LEU A 12 -4.50 -2.74 -22.73
N ALA A 13 -5.50 -1.98 -22.25
CA ALA A 13 -5.52 -0.52 -22.37
C ALA A 13 -4.28 0.14 -21.75
N PHE A 14 -3.78 -0.36 -20.62
CA PHE A 14 -2.54 0.12 -20.00
C PHE A 14 -1.28 -0.21 -20.84
N LYS A 15 -1.20 -1.42 -21.42
CA LYS A 15 -0.04 -1.89 -22.20
C LYS A 15 0.03 -1.31 -23.61
N THR A 16 -1.12 -1.13 -24.28
CA THR A 16 -1.20 -0.61 -25.65
C THR A 16 -1.25 0.92 -25.69
N SER A 17 -1.41 1.55 -24.53
CA SER A 17 -1.45 3.00 -24.41
C SER A 17 -0.05 3.62 -24.57
N GLN A 18 0.31 3.92 -25.81
CA GLN A 18 1.01 5.17 -26.13
C GLN A 18 0.07 6.40 -26.02
N SER A 19 -1.21 6.21 -25.65
CA SER A 19 -2.31 7.17 -25.77
C SER A 19 -2.81 7.79 -24.46
N ILE A 20 -2.48 7.24 -23.29
CA ILE A 20 -2.75 7.90 -22.00
C ILE A 20 -1.79 9.07 -21.85
N LYS A 21 -2.17 10.21 -22.44
CA LYS A 21 -1.42 11.47 -22.38
C LYS A 21 -1.42 12.09 -20.98
N SER A 22 -2.32 11.64 -20.10
CA SER A 22 -2.47 12.15 -18.73
C SER A 22 -1.96 11.14 -17.71
N VAL A 23 -0.90 11.52 -16.99
CA VAL A 23 -0.36 10.69 -15.91
C VAL A 23 -1.38 10.49 -14.78
N VAL A 24 -2.30 11.44 -14.57
CA VAL A 24 -3.41 11.27 -13.62
C VAL A 24 -4.31 10.10 -14.03
N ALA A 25 -4.69 10.03 -15.32
CA ALA A 25 -5.53 8.96 -15.83
C ALA A 25 -4.80 7.59 -15.78
N GLU A 26 -3.49 7.58 -16.00
CA GLU A 26 -2.67 6.38 -15.88
C GLU A 26 -2.66 5.83 -14.44
N VAL A 27 -2.45 6.72 -13.46
CA VAL A 27 -2.42 6.37 -12.04
C VAL A 27 -3.81 5.92 -11.56
N ASP A 28 -4.87 6.55 -12.05
CA ASP A 28 -6.25 6.15 -11.77
C ASP A 28 -6.57 4.77 -12.37
N LEU A 29 -6.14 4.49 -13.60
CA LEU A 29 -6.29 3.17 -14.22
C LEU A 29 -5.60 2.07 -13.42
N LEU A 30 -4.38 2.31 -12.93
CA LEU A 30 -3.66 1.38 -12.06
C LEU A 30 -4.43 1.11 -10.75
N LEU A 31 -5.04 2.15 -10.18
CA LEU A 31 -5.87 2.03 -8.98
C LEU A 31 -7.12 1.18 -9.23
N LEU A 32 -7.76 1.33 -10.39
CA LEU A 32 -8.90 0.52 -10.80
C LEU A 32 -8.51 -0.96 -10.98
N ILE A 33 -7.38 -1.23 -11.67
CA ILE A 33 -6.86 -2.60 -11.84
C ILE A 33 -6.59 -3.24 -10.47
N ALA A 34 -5.94 -2.50 -9.58
CA ALA A 34 -5.68 -2.96 -8.21
C ALA A 34 -6.99 -3.32 -7.48
N GLY A 35 -7.98 -2.44 -7.54
CA GLY A 35 -9.29 -2.65 -6.92
C GLY A 35 -10.00 -3.91 -7.44
N ILE A 36 -9.88 -4.22 -8.73
CA ILE A 36 -10.49 -5.43 -9.30
C ILE A 36 -9.76 -6.68 -8.80
N PHE A 37 -8.42 -6.69 -8.76
CA PHE A 37 -7.67 -7.82 -8.20
C PHE A 37 -8.02 -8.10 -6.74
N ILE A 38 -8.17 -7.05 -5.93
CA ILE A 38 -8.62 -7.16 -4.53
C ILE A 38 -10.02 -7.77 -4.47
N LYS A 39 -10.97 -7.31 -5.29
CA LYS A 39 -12.33 -7.88 -5.37
C LYS A 39 -12.35 -9.34 -5.81
N LEU A 40 -11.41 -9.75 -6.65
CA LEU A 40 -11.23 -11.13 -7.08
C LEU A 40 -10.56 -12.02 -6.02
N GLY A 41 -10.17 -11.47 -4.86
CA GLY A 41 -9.45 -12.16 -3.80
C GLY A 41 -7.96 -12.34 -4.09
N ASN A 42 -7.46 -11.84 -5.21
CA ASN A 42 -6.03 -11.85 -5.54
C ASN A 42 -5.36 -10.61 -4.95
N ASN A 43 -5.22 -10.63 -3.62
CA ASN A 43 -4.65 -9.51 -2.88
C ASN A 43 -3.18 -9.26 -3.24
N GLU A 44 -2.41 -10.29 -3.60
CA GLU A 44 -1.00 -10.13 -3.96
C GLU A 44 -0.85 -9.24 -5.22
N GLU A 45 -1.58 -9.56 -6.28
CA GLU A 45 -1.60 -8.71 -7.48
C GLU A 45 -2.19 -7.32 -7.17
N GLY A 46 -3.26 -7.25 -6.38
CA GLY A 46 -3.82 -5.98 -5.93
C GLY A 46 -2.77 -5.07 -5.28
N PHE A 47 -1.96 -5.63 -4.37
CA PHE A 47 -0.86 -4.91 -3.73
C PHE A 47 0.24 -4.48 -4.71
N LYS A 48 0.58 -5.30 -5.71
CA LYS A 48 1.55 -4.93 -6.75
C LYS A 48 1.09 -3.68 -7.50
N TYR A 49 -0.15 -3.65 -7.96
CA TYR A 49 -0.70 -2.47 -8.65
C TYR A 49 -0.85 -1.26 -7.72
N MET A 50 -1.23 -1.43 -6.45
CA MET A 50 -1.24 -0.32 -5.48
C MET A 50 0.16 0.28 -5.28
N ASN A 51 1.21 -0.54 -5.20
CA ASN A 51 2.58 -0.04 -5.11
C ASN A 51 2.99 0.74 -6.37
N MET A 52 2.52 0.33 -7.55
CA MET A 52 2.72 1.08 -8.79
C MET A 52 2.01 2.44 -8.75
N VAL A 53 0.78 2.51 -8.24
CA VAL A 53 0.05 3.77 -8.01
C VAL A 53 0.86 4.72 -7.13
N LEU A 54 1.37 4.23 -5.99
CA LEU A 54 2.18 5.04 -5.07
C LEU A 54 3.46 5.52 -5.73
N THR A 55 4.21 4.63 -6.37
CA THR A 55 5.51 4.95 -6.97
C THR A 55 5.37 5.94 -8.13
N ARG A 56 4.46 5.65 -9.08
CA ARG A 56 4.25 6.52 -10.26
C ARG A 56 3.62 7.84 -9.87
N GLY A 57 2.62 7.82 -8.98
CA GLY A 57 1.96 9.02 -8.48
C GLY A 57 2.91 9.97 -7.77
N GLN A 58 3.71 9.46 -6.82
CA GLN A 58 4.68 10.28 -6.08
C GLN A 58 5.80 10.83 -6.98
N LYS A 59 6.39 10.00 -7.85
CA LYS A 59 7.46 10.43 -8.75
C LYS A 59 6.98 11.55 -9.69
N THR A 60 5.75 11.44 -10.19
CA THR A 60 5.19 12.43 -11.11
C THR A 60 4.81 13.70 -10.37
N LYS A 61 4.20 13.59 -9.19
CA LYS A 61 3.91 14.72 -8.30
C LYS A 61 5.18 15.53 -8.02
N GLN A 62 6.26 14.88 -7.59
CA GLN A 62 7.54 15.52 -7.31
C GLN A 62 8.12 16.24 -8.55
N LYS A 63 7.98 15.64 -9.74
CA LYS A 63 8.41 16.26 -11.00
C LYS A 63 7.59 17.51 -11.31
N MET A 64 6.27 17.48 -11.13
CA MET A 64 5.39 18.64 -11.36
C MET A 64 5.66 19.76 -10.36
N GLU A 65 5.76 19.45 -9.07
CA GLU A 65 6.10 20.42 -8.01
C GLU A 65 7.46 21.07 -8.25
N ARG A 66 8.44 20.29 -8.72
CA ARG A 66 9.74 20.85 -9.12
C ARG A 66 9.59 21.82 -10.29
N ARG A 67 8.83 21.49 -11.34
CA ARG A 67 8.60 22.39 -12.48
C ARG A 67 7.89 23.68 -12.08
N ILE A 68 6.92 23.60 -11.15
CA ILE A 68 6.24 24.78 -10.59
C ILE A 68 7.27 25.68 -9.89
N ARG A 69 8.04 25.13 -8.96
CA ARG A 69 9.07 25.89 -8.20
C ARG A 69 10.18 26.46 -9.08
N ASP A 70 10.63 25.70 -10.08
CA ASP A 70 11.69 26.15 -10.99
C ASP A 70 11.17 27.27 -11.90
N SER A 71 9.89 27.23 -12.28
CA SER A 71 9.21 28.29 -13.03
C SER A 71 9.08 29.58 -12.22
N GLU A 72 8.70 29.50 -10.94
CA GLU A 72 8.58 30.67 -10.05
C GLU A 72 9.90 31.44 -9.89
N LYS A 73 11.03 30.77 -10.10
CA LYS A 73 12.39 31.35 -9.99
C LYS A 73 13.00 31.73 -11.34
N SER A 74 12.29 31.54 -12.45
CA SER A 74 12.79 31.80 -13.79
C SER A 74 12.48 33.23 -14.24
N ASP A 75 13.37 33.82 -15.04
CA ASP A 75 13.14 35.10 -15.73
C ASP A 75 11.91 35.08 -16.66
N LYS A 76 11.44 33.88 -17.04
CA LYS A 76 10.20 33.65 -17.79
C LYS A 76 9.31 32.65 -17.05
N PRO A 77 8.50 33.13 -16.09
CA PRO A 77 7.59 32.25 -15.37
C PRO A 77 6.55 31.63 -16.31
N MET A 78 6.14 30.42 -15.97
CA MET A 78 5.07 29.69 -16.64
C MET A 78 3.76 30.49 -16.61
N PRO A 79 2.97 30.46 -17.69
CA PRO A 79 1.66 31.10 -17.70
C PRO A 79 0.76 30.60 -16.57
N VAL A 80 -0.04 31.49 -15.98
CA VAL A 80 -0.93 31.19 -14.84
C VAL A 80 -1.86 30.01 -15.12
N ASP A 81 -2.35 29.87 -16.35
CA ASP A 81 -3.23 28.76 -16.73
C ASP A 81 -2.51 27.41 -16.73
N GLU A 82 -1.23 27.37 -17.12
CA GLU A 82 -0.43 26.15 -17.09
C GLU A 82 -0.05 25.79 -15.64
N LEU A 83 0.29 26.77 -14.80
CA LEU A 83 0.49 26.59 -13.36
C LEU A 83 -0.74 25.99 -12.70
N ARG A 84 -1.93 26.56 -12.94
CA ARG A 84 -3.21 26.03 -12.44
C ARG A 84 -3.45 24.59 -12.90
N ARG A 85 -3.13 24.27 -14.16
CA ARG A 85 -3.26 22.89 -14.67
C ARG A 85 -2.34 21.92 -13.95
N PHE A 86 -1.12 22.32 -13.60
CA PHE A 86 -0.19 21.47 -12.85
C PHE A 86 -0.65 21.31 -11.40
N ASP A 87 -1.09 22.37 -10.74
CA ASP A 87 -1.64 22.31 -9.37
C ASP A 87 -2.83 21.35 -9.27
N VAL A 88 -3.77 21.44 -10.22
CA VAL A 88 -4.92 20.53 -10.26
C VAL A 88 -4.48 19.08 -10.44
N GLN A 89 -3.47 18.83 -11.29
CA GLN A 89 -2.93 17.48 -11.48
C GLN A 89 -2.21 16.97 -10.24
N VAL A 90 -1.42 17.80 -9.56
CA VAL A 90 -0.76 17.46 -8.29
C VAL A 90 -1.78 17.07 -7.24
N LYS A 91 -2.85 17.85 -7.06
CA LYS A 91 -3.94 17.55 -6.11
C LYS A 91 -4.63 16.23 -6.43
N LYS A 92 -4.89 15.95 -7.72
CA LYS A 92 -5.49 14.68 -8.16
C LYS A 92 -4.56 13.49 -7.90
N LEU A 93 -3.27 13.61 -8.20
CA LEU A 93 -2.29 12.56 -7.90
C LEU A 93 -2.21 12.30 -6.39
N ASP A 94 -2.23 13.35 -5.58
CA ASP A 94 -2.19 13.22 -4.13
C ASP A 94 -3.40 12.43 -3.61
N ALA A 95 -4.62 12.80 -4.05
CA ALA A 95 -5.84 12.09 -3.70
C ALA A 95 -5.80 10.60 -4.09
N LEU A 96 -5.32 10.28 -5.30
CA LEU A 96 -5.17 8.89 -5.75
C LEU A 96 -4.16 8.12 -4.91
N THR A 97 -3.00 8.72 -4.60
CA THR A 97 -2.00 8.05 -3.76
C THR A 97 -2.46 7.88 -2.31
N ASN A 98 -3.20 8.84 -1.74
CA ASN A 98 -3.76 8.73 -0.40
C ASN A 98 -4.78 7.60 -0.34
N ARG A 99 -5.71 7.54 -1.30
CA ARG A 99 -6.67 6.43 -1.41
C ARG A 99 -5.97 5.08 -1.53
N ALA A 100 -4.88 4.98 -2.30
CA ALA A 100 -4.11 3.74 -2.40
C ALA A 100 -3.47 3.33 -1.05
N ARG A 101 -2.93 4.30 -0.28
CA ARG A 101 -2.39 4.04 1.06
C ARG A 101 -3.47 3.56 2.03
N ASP A 102 -4.64 4.18 2.00
CA ASP A 102 -5.76 3.82 2.88
C ASP A 102 -6.21 2.38 2.62
N ILE A 103 -6.43 2.02 1.35
CA ILE A 103 -6.82 0.66 0.97
C ILE A 103 -5.73 -0.35 1.36
N MET A 104 -4.45 -0.02 1.15
CA MET A 104 -3.35 -0.89 1.58
C MET A 104 -3.32 -1.08 3.10
N SER A 105 -3.57 0.00 3.87
CA SER A 105 -3.65 -0.03 5.33
C SER A 105 -4.77 -0.96 5.79
N ASP A 106 -5.97 -0.82 5.21
CA ASP A 106 -7.13 -1.63 5.54
C ASP A 106 -6.88 -3.12 5.26
N LEU A 107 -6.33 -3.45 4.09
CA LEU A 107 -5.98 -4.82 3.73
C LEU A 107 -4.92 -5.41 4.67
N GLN A 108 -3.92 -4.63 5.08
CA GLN A 108 -2.94 -5.06 6.05
C GLN A 108 -3.56 -5.28 7.43
N ALA A 109 -4.47 -4.41 7.86
CA ALA A 109 -5.20 -4.55 9.12
C ALA A 109 -6.04 -5.83 9.14
N GLU A 110 -6.75 -6.12 8.04
CA GLU A 110 -7.50 -7.37 7.90
C GLU A 110 -6.61 -8.61 7.92
N LYS A 111 -5.49 -8.59 7.19
CA LYS A 111 -4.51 -9.68 7.18
C LYS A 111 -3.98 -9.93 8.60
N MET A 112 -3.60 -8.86 9.30
CA MET A 112 -3.12 -8.94 10.67
C MET A 112 -4.19 -9.46 11.63
N LYS A 113 -5.47 -9.10 11.46
CA LYS A 113 -6.59 -9.63 12.26
C LYS A 113 -6.74 -11.14 12.04
N LYS A 114 -6.70 -11.60 10.79
CA LYS A 114 -6.75 -13.03 10.43
C LYS A 114 -5.55 -13.81 10.99
N GLU A 115 -4.34 -13.27 10.86
CA GLU A 115 -3.13 -13.89 11.42
C GLU A 115 -3.17 -13.99 12.95
N LYS A 116 -3.59 -12.92 13.64
CA LYS A 116 -3.76 -12.95 15.10
C LYS A 116 -4.78 -13.99 15.54
N ALA A 117 -5.91 -14.10 14.85
CA ALA A 117 -6.93 -15.10 15.16
C ALA A 117 -6.38 -16.52 15.02
N LYS A 118 -5.63 -16.79 13.93
CA LYS A 118 -4.94 -18.08 13.73
C LYS A 118 -3.92 -18.37 14.83
N ALA A 119 -3.10 -17.37 15.19
CA ALA A 119 -2.10 -17.50 16.24
C ALA A 119 -2.73 -17.79 17.61
N MET A 120 -3.80 -17.08 17.99
CA MET A 120 -4.54 -17.34 19.23
C MET A 120 -5.14 -18.76 19.26
N ALA A 121 -5.69 -19.24 18.14
CA ALA A 121 -6.20 -20.61 18.05
C ALA A 121 -5.10 -21.67 18.22
N ILE A 122 -3.88 -21.40 17.73
CA ILE A 122 -2.71 -22.26 17.95
C ILE A 122 -2.28 -22.21 19.41
N MET A 123 -2.17 -21.02 20.00
CA MET A 123 -1.77 -20.85 21.40
C MET A 123 -2.71 -21.56 22.36
N LYS A 124 -4.03 -21.47 22.14
CA LYS A 124 -5.03 -22.19 22.95
C LYS A 124 -4.82 -23.71 22.94
N LYS A 125 -4.32 -24.28 21.84
CA LYS A 125 -3.98 -25.71 21.74
C LYS A 125 -2.63 -26.06 22.37
N LEU A 126 -1.69 -25.11 22.42
CA LEU A 126 -0.35 -25.34 22.96
C LEU A 126 -0.29 -25.30 24.48
N GLY A 127 -1.28 -24.66 25.13
CA GLY A 127 -1.33 -24.51 26.58
C GLY A 127 -0.29 -23.53 27.12
N GLU A 128 0.07 -23.68 28.39
CA GLU A 128 1.13 -22.88 29.01
C GLU A 128 2.50 -23.43 28.61
N ARG A 129 3.19 -22.69 27.74
CA ARG A 129 4.58 -22.93 27.34
C ARG A 129 5.38 -21.65 27.43
N PRO A 130 6.72 -21.73 27.54
CA PRO A 130 7.57 -20.55 27.50
C PRO A 130 7.30 -19.68 26.26
N PRO A 131 7.26 -18.34 26.40
CA PRO A 131 6.99 -17.42 25.28
C PRO A 131 7.87 -17.67 24.05
N LEU A 132 9.14 -18.02 24.25
CA LEU A 132 10.10 -18.32 23.18
C LEU A 132 9.68 -19.56 22.38
N GLU A 133 9.33 -20.66 23.06
CA GLU A 133 8.85 -21.89 22.41
C GLU A 133 7.56 -21.63 21.62
N ILE A 134 6.64 -20.85 22.19
CA ILE A 134 5.41 -20.49 21.48
C ILE A 134 5.73 -19.67 20.22
N ARG A 135 6.68 -18.71 20.27
CA ARG A 135 7.10 -17.95 19.07
C ARG A 135 7.64 -18.87 17.99
N GLU A 136 8.54 -19.78 18.33
CA GLU A 136 9.09 -20.73 17.36
C GLU A 136 8.01 -21.58 16.70
N ILE A 137 7.05 -22.08 17.48
CA ILE A 137 5.95 -22.89 16.95
C ILE A 137 5.03 -22.04 16.06
N LEU A 138 4.73 -20.79 16.44
CA LEU A 138 3.93 -19.88 15.64
C LEU A 138 4.62 -19.57 14.30
N ILE A 139 5.95 -19.33 14.31
CA ILE A 139 6.74 -19.07 13.10
C ILE A 139 6.78 -20.32 12.21
N LYS A 140 7.01 -21.51 12.78
CA LYS A 140 6.95 -22.80 12.03
C LYS A 140 5.58 -23.04 11.39
N LYS A 141 4.50 -22.49 11.96
CA LYS A 141 3.14 -22.54 11.40
C LYS A 141 2.82 -21.38 10.46
N GLY A 142 3.82 -20.60 10.04
CA GLY A 142 3.68 -19.53 9.06
C GLY A 142 3.10 -18.22 9.61
N ILE A 143 3.06 -18.03 10.93
CA ILE A 143 2.71 -16.74 11.54
C ILE A 143 3.93 -15.82 11.49
N GLY A 144 3.74 -14.59 11.01
CA GLY A 144 4.82 -13.61 10.93
C GLY A 144 5.43 -13.30 12.30
N MET A 145 6.75 -13.13 12.35
CA MET A 145 7.52 -12.80 13.57
C MET A 145 6.91 -11.64 14.36
N ARG A 146 6.48 -10.57 13.66
CA ARG A 146 5.86 -9.40 14.30
C ARG A 146 4.58 -9.73 15.07
N VAL A 147 3.75 -10.64 14.55
CA VAL A 147 2.53 -11.11 15.21
C VAL A 147 2.89 -12.02 16.39
N ALA A 148 3.84 -12.94 16.19
CA ALA A 148 4.31 -13.86 17.23
C ALA A 148 4.84 -13.10 18.45
N VAL A 149 5.78 -12.16 18.27
CA VAL A 149 6.36 -11.35 19.35
C VAL A 149 5.30 -10.52 20.08
N LYS A 150 4.33 -9.96 19.35
CA LYS A 150 3.27 -9.13 19.95
C LYS A 150 2.32 -9.94 20.84
N LEU A 151 2.12 -11.22 20.53
CA LEU A 151 1.21 -12.10 21.29
C LEU A 151 1.91 -12.82 22.45
N THR A 152 3.23 -12.99 22.38
CA THR A 152 4.02 -13.61 23.45
C THR A 152 5.17 -12.69 23.87
N PRO A 153 4.87 -11.52 24.48
CA PRO A 153 5.92 -10.63 24.97
C PRO A 153 6.77 -11.34 26.02
N GLU A 154 8.07 -11.06 26.04
CA GLU A 154 8.91 -11.51 27.15
C GLU A 154 8.51 -10.74 28.41
N PRO A 155 8.47 -11.42 29.58
CA PRO A 155 8.28 -10.70 30.83
C PRO A 155 9.43 -9.71 30.97
N LYS A 156 9.11 -8.41 30.99
CA LYS A 156 10.11 -7.38 31.31
C LYS A 156 10.67 -7.73 32.68
N LYS A 157 11.97 -8.01 32.77
CA LYS A 157 12.66 -8.09 34.06
C LYS A 157 12.33 -6.79 34.80
N LYS A 158 11.56 -6.86 35.89
CA LYS A 158 11.46 -5.75 36.82
C LYS A 158 12.89 -5.47 37.27
N PHE A 159 13.43 -4.32 36.87
CA PHE A 159 14.60 -3.77 37.53
C PHE A 159 14.19 -3.56 38.98
N LEU A 160 14.46 -4.54 39.83
CA LEU A 160 14.45 -4.37 41.28
C LEU A 160 15.66 -3.48 41.55
N GLY A 161 15.41 -2.17 41.63
CA GLY A 161 16.42 -1.17 41.95
C GLY A 161 17.16 -1.58 43.21
N LEU A 162 18.40 -1.99 43.02
CA LEU A 162 19.44 -2.05 44.04
C LEU A 162 20.52 -1.09 43.56
N PHE A 163 20.28 0.19 43.79
CA PHE A 163 21.27 1.26 43.89
C PHE A 163 20.82 2.18 45.01
#